data_AF-A0A355QFF7-F1
#
_entry.id   AF-A0A355QFF7-F1
#
_cell.length_a   1.000
_cell.length_b   1.000
_cell.length_c   1.000
_cell.angle_alpha   90.00
_cell.angle_beta   90.00
_cell.angle_gamma   90.00
#
_symmetry.space_group_name_H-M   'P 1'
#
loop_
_entity.id
_entity.type
_entity.pdbx_description
1 polymer ?
#
loop_
_entity_poly.entity_id
_entity_poly.type
_entity_poly.pdbx_seq_one_letter_code
_entity_poly.pdbx_strand_id
1 'polypeptide(L)'
;MADITVSLPDGSTRTLPSGATAADLAADIGSGLARDAIAAVIDGEERDLVVALADGATVEIVTPSTDRGLETLRHSTAHVLAQAVLGLWPGATFAIGPPIEHGFYYDFELSDDATFGPEDLEAIDSRMREIIAADQAFERGETSADQALEIFADHAYKREIIEKVASGEAPGELADEAGAEGAVSYYRNGDDFVDLCRGPHVPSTGRLGHFALQK
;
A
#
# COMPACT_ATOMS: atom_id res chain seq x y z
N MET A 1 26.15 -8.59 16.72
CA MET A 1 24.85 -9.27 16.51
C MET A 1 25.13 -10.44 15.59
N ALA A 2 24.41 -11.56 15.75
CA ALA A 2 24.61 -12.73 14.88
C ALA A 2 24.04 -12.44 13.49
N ASP A 3 24.61 -13.04 12.45
CA ASP A 3 24.04 -12.99 11.11
C ASP A 3 22.78 -13.88 11.04
N ILE A 4 21.89 -13.60 10.10
CA ILE A 4 20.71 -14.41 9.77
C ILE A 4 20.93 -15.11 8.43
N THR A 5 20.30 -16.27 8.24
CA THR A 5 20.29 -17.00 6.97
C THR A 5 18.88 -17.08 6.42
N VAL A 6 18.70 -16.68 5.17
CA VAL A 6 17.41 -16.78 4.47
C VAL A 6 17.52 -17.69 3.25
N SER A 7 16.40 -18.30 2.88
CA SER A 7 16.29 -19.20 1.72
C SER A 7 15.56 -18.52 0.56
N LEU A 8 16.02 -18.76 -0.67
CA LEU A 8 15.41 -18.26 -1.89
C LEU A 8 14.62 -19.36 -2.62
N PRO A 9 13.69 -19.02 -3.54
CA PRO A 9 12.87 -20.01 -4.24
C PRO A 9 13.66 -21.02 -5.10
N ASP A 10 14.88 -20.66 -5.50
CA ASP A 10 15.79 -21.56 -6.24
C ASP A 10 16.52 -22.57 -5.35
N GLY A 11 16.25 -22.54 -4.04
CA GLY A 11 16.90 -23.38 -3.02
C GLY A 11 18.26 -22.87 -2.55
N SER A 12 18.73 -21.74 -3.09
CA SER A 12 19.95 -21.09 -2.58
C SER A 12 19.66 -20.36 -1.27
N THR A 13 20.73 -20.09 -0.50
CA THR A 13 20.64 -19.33 0.75
C THR A 13 21.49 -18.08 0.68
N ARG A 14 21.15 -17.09 1.50
CA ARG A 14 21.91 -15.85 1.71
C ARG A 14 22.11 -15.61 3.20
N THR A 15 23.28 -15.09 3.55
CA THR A 15 23.61 -14.69 4.92
C THR A 15 23.67 -13.18 4.97
N LEU A 16 22.90 -12.58 5.88
CA LEU A 16 22.77 -11.13 6.03
C LEU A 16 22.98 -10.75 7.50
N PRO A 17 23.35 -9.50 7.81
CA PRO A 17 23.37 -9.03 9.20
C PRO A 17 21.96 -9.12 9.83
N SER A 18 21.87 -9.44 11.12
CA SER A 18 20.58 -9.36 11.84
C SER A 18 19.98 -7.96 11.75
N GLY A 19 18.68 -7.91 11.44
CA GLY A 19 17.94 -6.68 11.16
C GLY A 19 17.90 -6.30 9.68
N ALA A 20 18.58 -7.05 8.80
CA ALA A 20 18.46 -6.86 7.36
C ALA A 20 17.02 -7.05 6.87
N THR A 21 16.66 -6.24 5.87
CA THR A 21 15.33 -6.20 5.27
C THR A 21 15.28 -6.96 3.94
N ALA A 22 14.08 -7.13 3.38
CA ALA A 22 13.95 -7.67 2.03
C ALA A 22 14.61 -6.76 0.96
N ALA A 23 14.67 -5.43 1.20
CA ALA A 23 15.44 -4.52 0.37
C ALA A 23 16.94 -4.83 0.40
N ASP A 24 17.49 -5.10 1.59
CA ASP A 24 18.91 -5.47 1.75
C ASP A 24 19.22 -6.80 1.07
N LEU A 25 18.31 -7.77 1.17
CA LEU A 25 18.42 -9.04 0.45
C LEU A 25 18.44 -8.82 -1.07
N ALA A 26 17.55 -7.98 -1.60
CA ALA A 26 17.54 -7.66 -3.04
C ALA A 26 18.86 -7.00 -3.49
N ALA A 27 19.44 -6.13 -2.65
CA ALA A 27 20.75 -5.50 -2.88
C ALA A 27 21.91 -6.49 -2.84
N ASP A 28 21.89 -7.44 -1.91
CA ASP A 28 22.89 -8.52 -1.82
C ASP A 28 22.83 -9.45 -3.04
N ILE A 29 21.63 -9.78 -3.53
CA ILE A 29 21.46 -10.59 -4.74
C ILE A 29 22.00 -9.87 -5.98
N GLY A 30 21.71 -8.57 -6.12
CA GLY A 30 22.30 -7.75 -7.16
C GLY A 30 21.57 -6.43 -7.40
N SER A 31 22.33 -5.44 -7.88
CA SER A 31 21.85 -4.07 -8.10
C SER A 31 20.65 -3.96 -9.06
N GLY A 32 20.55 -4.85 -10.06
CA GLY A 32 19.39 -4.92 -10.95
C GLY A 32 18.12 -5.33 -10.20
N LEU A 33 18.21 -6.38 -9.38
CA LEU A 33 17.07 -6.85 -8.58
C LEU A 33 16.68 -5.81 -7.52
N ALA A 34 17.65 -5.20 -6.84
CA ALA A 34 17.39 -4.12 -5.89
C ALA A 34 16.66 -2.94 -6.52
N ARG A 35 17.04 -2.56 -7.74
CA ARG A 35 16.36 -1.51 -8.48
C ARG A 35 14.94 -1.91 -8.88
N ASP A 36 14.67 -3.18 -9.15
CA ASP A 36 13.37 -3.63 -9.68
C ASP A 36 12.45 -4.19 -8.57
N ALA A 37 12.96 -4.41 -7.37
CA ALA A 37 12.19 -4.89 -6.22
C ALA A 37 11.11 -3.88 -5.82
N ILE A 38 9.90 -4.37 -5.56
CA ILE A 38 8.78 -3.54 -5.07
C ILE A 38 8.10 -4.07 -3.82
N ALA A 39 8.13 -5.38 -3.58
CA ALA A 39 7.62 -6.04 -2.38
C ALA A 39 8.38 -7.36 -2.18
N ALA A 40 8.06 -8.10 -1.13
CA ALA A 40 8.57 -9.45 -0.93
C ALA A 40 7.48 -10.39 -0.41
N VAL A 41 7.64 -11.67 -0.70
CA VAL A 41 6.90 -12.75 -0.05
C VAL A 41 7.83 -13.34 1.00
N ILE A 42 7.45 -13.24 2.28
CA ILE A 42 8.22 -13.74 3.41
C ILE A 42 7.40 -14.84 4.07
N ASP A 43 7.92 -16.06 4.07
CA ASP A 43 7.25 -17.25 4.62
C ASP A 43 5.82 -17.46 4.08
N GLY A 44 5.62 -17.11 2.81
CA GLY A 44 4.33 -17.25 2.11
C GLY A 44 3.43 -16.02 2.18
N GLU A 45 3.80 -14.98 2.92
CA GLU A 45 3.00 -13.77 3.08
C GLU A 45 3.62 -12.56 2.38
N GLU A 46 2.81 -11.78 1.66
CA GLU A 46 3.24 -10.54 1.02
C GLU A 46 3.48 -9.43 2.06
N ARG A 47 4.61 -8.73 1.90
CA ARG A 47 5.17 -7.76 2.86
C ARG A 47 5.96 -6.68 2.12
N ASP A 48 6.05 -5.50 2.73
CA ASP A 48 6.87 -4.40 2.21
C ASP A 48 8.35 -4.76 2.24
N LEU A 49 9.12 -4.12 1.36
CA LEU A 49 10.57 -4.37 1.29
C LEU A 49 11.33 -3.96 2.55
N VAL A 50 10.77 -3.05 3.35
CA VAL A 50 11.39 -2.54 4.58
C VAL A 50 11.18 -3.46 5.79
N VAL A 51 10.41 -4.54 5.63
CA VAL A 51 10.21 -5.52 6.70
C VAL A 51 11.51 -6.27 6.98
N ALA A 52 11.89 -6.30 8.26
CA ALA A 52 13.06 -7.04 8.73
C ALA A 52 12.85 -8.55 8.58
N LEU A 53 13.89 -9.25 8.12
CA LEU A 53 13.87 -10.68 7.89
C LEU A 53 14.21 -11.45 9.16
N ALA A 54 13.48 -12.55 9.39
CA ALA A 54 13.79 -13.49 10.45
C ALA A 54 14.85 -14.52 10.00
N ASP A 55 15.60 -15.07 10.95
CA ASP A 55 16.52 -16.18 10.67
C ASP A 55 15.74 -17.42 10.24
N GLY A 56 16.17 -18.04 9.14
CA GLY A 56 15.52 -19.18 8.51
C GLY A 56 14.36 -18.85 7.56
N ALA A 57 14.01 -17.57 7.39
CA ALA A 57 12.88 -17.17 6.54
C ALA A 57 13.09 -17.57 5.07
N THR A 58 12.01 -17.94 4.40
CA THR A 58 11.96 -18.11 2.94
C THR A 58 11.48 -16.81 2.30
N VAL A 59 12.28 -16.24 1.39
CA VAL A 59 12.03 -14.92 0.83
C VAL A 59 12.05 -14.94 -0.69
N GLU A 60 10.97 -14.49 -1.30
CA GLU A 60 10.85 -14.21 -2.74
C GLU A 60 10.74 -12.70 -2.96
N ILE A 61 11.60 -12.14 -3.81
CA ILE A 61 11.52 -10.72 -4.18
C ILE A 61 10.48 -10.54 -5.30
N VAL A 62 9.48 -9.70 -5.04
CA VAL A 62 8.45 -9.35 -6.01
C VAL A 62 8.93 -8.17 -6.87
N THR A 63 8.75 -8.32 -8.18
CA THR A 63 9.12 -7.32 -9.19
C THR A 63 7.90 -6.96 -10.06
N PRO A 64 7.89 -5.80 -10.74
CA PRO A 64 6.78 -5.35 -11.59
C PRO A 64 6.33 -6.34 -12.68
N SER A 65 7.17 -7.30 -13.06
CA SER A 65 6.87 -8.25 -14.13
C SER A 65 6.02 -9.46 -13.70
N THR A 66 5.69 -9.58 -12.42
CA THR A 66 4.84 -10.67 -11.91
C THR A 66 3.41 -10.17 -11.66
N ASP A 67 2.44 -11.09 -11.60
CA ASP A 67 1.03 -10.73 -11.34
C ASP A 67 0.87 -10.01 -10.00
N ARG A 68 1.51 -10.51 -8.94
CA ARG A 68 1.59 -9.85 -7.62
C ARG A 68 2.21 -8.46 -7.70
N GLY A 69 3.23 -8.30 -8.53
CA GLY A 69 3.88 -7.01 -8.73
C GLY A 69 2.96 -5.99 -9.40
N LEU A 70 2.18 -6.43 -10.40
CA LEU A 70 1.15 -5.59 -11.03
C LEU A 70 0.02 -5.23 -10.06
N GLU A 71 -0.40 -6.17 -9.22
CA GLU A 71 -1.39 -5.94 -8.17
C GLU A 71 -0.90 -4.88 -7.16
N THR A 72 0.35 -5.02 -6.68
CA THR A 72 0.99 -4.03 -5.77
C THR A 72 1.09 -2.64 -6.41
N LEU A 73 1.44 -2.57 -7.70
CA LEU A 73 1.50 -1.31 -8.45
C LEU A 73 0.12 -0.65 -8.56
N ARG A 74 -0.92 -1.43 -8.89
CA ARG A 74 -2.29 -0.94 -9.01
C ARG A 74 -2.83 -0.46 -7.66
N HIS A 75 -2.59 -1.22 -6.61
CA HIS A 75 -2.98 -0.86 -5.25
C HIS A 75 -2.34 0.45 -4.80
N SER A 76 -1.03 0.59 -5.04
CA SER A 76 -0.29 1.82 -4.74
C SER A 76 -0.75 3.01 -5.59
N THR A 77 -1.18 2.75 -6.83
CA THR A 77 -1.76 3.80 -7.68
C THR A 77 -3.15 4.24 -7.19
N ALA A 78 -3.93 3.33 -6.60
CA ALA A 78 -5.22 3.66 -5.99
C ALA A 78 -5.05 4.64 -4.81
N HIS A 79 -4.04 4.48 -3.97
CA HIS A 79 -3.72 5.46 -2.90
C HIS A 79 -3.36 6.83 -3.46
N VAL A 80 -2.59 6.89 -4.55
CA VAL A 80 -2.26 8.16 -5.22
C VAL A 80 -3.51 8.81 -5.82
N LEU A 81 -4.45 8.02 -6.35
CA LEU A 81 -5.76 8.52 -6.79
C LEU A 81 -6.54 9.13 -5.60
N ALA A 82 -6.63 8.41 -4.48
CA ALA A 82 -7.33 8.91 -3.29
C ALA A 82 -6.72 10.21 -2.76
N GLN A 83 -5.39 10.28 -2.62
CA GLN A 83 -4.72 11.52 -2.23
C GLN A 83 -5.00 12.67 -3.21
N ALA A 84 -4.97 12.39 -4.52
CA ALA A 84 -5.24 13.41 -5.53
C ALA A 84 -6.66 13.97 -5.41
N VAL A 85 -7.66 13.09 -5.25
CA VAL A 85 -9.07 13.49 -5.11
C VAL A 85 -9.28 14.27 -3.82
N LEU A 86 -8.81 13.79 -2.67
CA LEU A 86 -8.99 14.50 -1.39
C LEU A 86 -8.30 15.87 -1.37
N GLY A 87 -7.18 16.01 -2.08
CA GLY A 87 -6.50 17.29 -2.23
C GLY A 87 -7.22 18.29 -3.14
N LEU A 88 -7.97 17.79 -4.14
CA LEU A 88 -8.70 18.63 -5.10
C LEU A 88 -10.13 18.95 -4.66
N TRP A 89 -10.76 18.08 -3.87
CA TRP A 89 -12.12 18.25 -3.34
C TRP A 89 -12.11 18.30 -1.81
N PRO A 90 -11.91 19.48 -1.20
CA PRO A 90 -12.04 19.65 0.24
C PRO A 90 -13.41 19.19 0.74
N GLY A 91 -13.43 18.34 1.78
CA GLY A 91 -14.65 17.76 2.33
C GLY A 91 -15.11 16.47 1.64
N ALA A 92 -14.41 16.00 0.60
CA ALA A 92 -14.63 14.65 0.09
C ALA A 92 -14.22 13.61 1.12
N THR A 93 -14.92 12.48 1.11
CA THR A 93 -14.57 11.27 1.85
C THR A 93 -14.51 10.08 0.90
N PHE A 94 -13.96 8.96 1.39
CA PHE A 94 -13.60 7.81 0.57
C PHE A 94 -13.83 6.51 1.34
N ALA A 95 -14.10 5.43 0.62
CA ALA A 95 -14.48 4.14 1.20
C ALA A 95 -13.45 3.04 0.92
N ILE A 96 -13.51 2.38 -0.24
CA ILE A 96 -12.66 1.24 -0.61
C ILE A 96 -12.06 1.52 -1.98
N GLY A 97 -10.79 1.13 -2.18
CA GLY A 97 -10.13 1.26 -3.47
C GLY A 97 -9.14 0.15 -3.75
N PRO A 98 -9.63 -1.07 -4.06
CA PRO A 98 -8.77 -2.22 -4.24
C PRO A 98 -8.14 -2.23 -5.66
N PRO A 99 -7.00 -2.93 -5.82
CA PRO A 99 -6.58 -3.37 -7.14
C PRO A 99 -7.60 -4.39 -7.70
N ILE A 100 -7.73 -4.42 -9.03
CA ILE A 100 -8.53 -5.41 -9.76
C ILE A 100 -7.70 -6.02 -10.90
N GLU A 101 -8.21 -7.09 -11.53
CA GLU A 101 -7.49 -7.88 -12.54
C GLU A 101 -6.84 -7.04 -13.66
N HIS A 102 -7.47 -5.93 -14.04
CA HIS A 102 -6.99 -5.05 -15.11
C HIS A 102 -6.90 -3.56 -14.72
N GLY A 103 -6.81 -3.25 -13.42
CA GLY A 103 -6.76 -1.85 -12.98
C GLY A 103 -6.92 -1.68 -11.48
N PHE A 104 -7.55 -0.58 -11.09
CA PHE A 104 -7.95 -0.26 -9.73
C PHE A 104 -9.18 0.64 -9.81
N TYR A 105 -9.93 0.74 -8.71
CA TYR A 105 -10.96 1.76 -8.54
C TYR A 105 -10.83 2.39 -7.16
N TYR A 106 -11.58 3.46 -6.92
CA TYR A 106 -11.74 4.01 -5.58
C TYR A 106 -13.11 4.68 -5.46
N ASP A 107 -13.85 4.35 -4.41
CA ASP A 107 -15.15 4.94 -4.11
C ASP A 107 -15.00 6.25 -3.31
N PHE A 108 -15.60 7.33 -3.81
CA PHE A 108 -15.61 8.65 -3.20
C PHE A 108 -17.04 9.15 -2.98
N GLU A 109 -17.23 9.88 -1.90
CA GLU A 109 -18.39 10.75 -1.67
C GLU A 109 -17.90 12.21 -1.67
N LEU A 110 -18.44 12.99 -2.60
CA LEU A 110 -18.13 14.41 -2.73
C LEU A 110 -19.16 15.25 -1.96
N SER A 111 -18.74 16.43 -1.51
CA SER A 111 -19.65 17.40 -0.88
C SER A 111 -20.68 17.96 -1.88
N ASP A 112 -21.79 18.47 -1.36
CA ASP A 112 -22.83 19.21 -2.11
C ASP A 112 -23.43 18.46 -3.32
N ASP A 113 -23.58 17.13 -3.22
CA ASP A 113 -24.09 16.25 -4.29
C ASP A 113 -23.28 16.34 -5.60
N ALA A 114 -22.01 16.76 -5.52
CA ALA A 114 -21.13 16.87 -6.68
C ALA A 114 -20.82 15.50 -7.30
N THR A 115 -20.55 15.50 -8.60
CA THR A 115 -20.17 14.31 -9.37
C THR A 115 -19.00 14.64 -10.28
N PHE A 116 -18.11 13.67 -10.51
CA PHE A 116 -17.01 13.85 -11.45
C PHE A 116 -17.50 14.05 -12.89
N GLY A 117 -16.99 15.09 -13.54
CA GLY A 117 -17.06 15.34 -14.97
C GLY A 117 -15.82 14.86 -15.73
N PRO A 118 -15.87 14.84 -17.08
CA PRO A 118 -14.71 14.51 -17.90
C PRO A 118 -13.47 15.39 -17.65
N GLU A 119 -13.67 16.68 -17.39
CA GLU A 119 -12.63 17.66 -17.06
C GLU A 119 -11.93 17.36 -15.72
N ASP A 120 -12.65 16.75 -14.78
CA ASP A 120 -12.11 16.39 -13.47
C ASP A 120 -11.10 15.26 -13.60
N LEU A 121 -11.31 14.32 -14.53
CA LEU A 121 -10.35 13.24 -14.79
C LEU A 121 -8.99 13.78 -15.25
N GLU A 122 -8.97 14.85 -16.06
CA GLU A 122 -7.73 15.49 -16.48
C GLU A 122 -7.03 16.19 -15.30
N ALA A 123 -7.80 16.87 -14.44
CA ALA A 123 -7.25 17.50 -13.24
C ALA A 123 -6.70 16.47 -12.24
N ILE A 124 -7.41 15.36 -12.02
CA ILE A 124 -6.98 14.27 -11.15
C ILE A 124 -5.72 13.61 -11.72
N ASP A 125 -5.67 13.26 -13.01
CA ASP A 125 -4.48 12.67 -13.64
C ASP A 125 -3.26 13.58 -13.47
N SER A 126 -3.42 14.90 -13.70
CA SER A 126 -2.35 15.88 -13.48
C SER A 126 -1.88 15.87 -12.02
N ARG A 127 -2.82 15.87 -11.06
CA ARG A 127 -2.48 15.86 -9.63
C ARG A 127 -1.79 14.57 -9.19
N MET A 128 -2.24 13.42 -9.69
CA MET A 128 -1.58 12.13 -9.46
C MET A 128 -0.14 12.12 -9.98
N ARG A 129 0.11 12.72 -11.15
CA ARG A 129 1.49 12.85 -11.69
C ARG A 129 2.37 13.74 -10.84
N GLU A 130 1.84 14.81 -10.26
CA GLU A 130 2.58 15.65 -9.30
C GLU A 130 2.98 14.87 -8.05
N ILE A 131 2.06 14.06 -7.50
CA ILE A 131 2.32 13.20 -6.34
C ILE A 131 3.39 12.15 -6.64
N ILE A 132 3.33 11.53 -7.82
CA ILE A 132 4.35 10.57 -8.29
C ILE A 132 5.71 11.26 -8.44
N ALA A 133 5.74 12.46 -9.03
CA ALA A 133 6.97 13.23 -9.19
C ALA A 133 7.58 13.69 -7.86
N ALA A 134 6.77 13.81 -6.81
CA ALA A 134 7.22 14.15 -5.47
C ALA A 134 7.91 12.99 -4.73
N ASP A 135 7.82 11.76 -5.25
CA ASP A 135 8.49 10.56 -4.73
C ASP A 135 8.26 10.33 -3.22
N GLN A 136 7.01 10.42 -2.80
CA GLN A 136 6.60 10.27 -1.41
C GLN A 136 6.78 8.81 -0.97
N ALA A 137 7.41 8.58 0.19
CA ALA A 137 7.51 7.23 0.76
C ALA A 137 6.12 6.71 1.16
N PHE A 138 5.88 5.41 0.95
CA PHE A 138 4.76 4.72 1.57
C PHE A 138 5.17 4.22 2.94
N GLU A 139 4.60 4.83 3.99
CA GLU A 139 4.94 4.55 5.37
C GLU A 139 3.83 3.75 6.03
N ARG A 140 4.09 2.46 6.28
CA ARG A 140 3.19 1.59 7.02
C ARG A 140 3.22 1.94 8.51
N GLY A 141 2.04 2.02 9.11
CA GLY A 141 1.86 2.11 10.55
C GLY A 141 0.82 1.11 11.05
N GLU A 142 0.83 0.89 12.36
CA GLU A 142 -0.19 0.12 13.08
C GLU A 142 -0.64 0.92 14.29
N THR A 143 -1.92 0.83 14.62
CA THR A 143 -2.53 1.59 15.70
C THR A 143 -3.73 0.85 16.27
N SER A 144 -4.21 1.23 17.46
CA SER A 144 -5.47 0.67 17.99
C SER A 144 -6.67 1.15 17.17
N ALA A 145 -7.78 0.40 17.22
CA ALA A 145 -9.04 0.82 16.60
C ALA A 145 -9.49 2.21 17.10
N ASP A 146 -9.39 2.49 18.40
CA ASP A 146 -9.75 3.80 18.97
C ASP A 146 -8.92 4.95 18.35
N GLN A 147 -7.61 4.76 18.21
CA GLN A 147 -6.72 5.75 17.59
C GLN A 147 -6.97 5.87 16.08
N ALA A 148 -7.31 4.77 15.40
CA ALA A 148 -7.71 4.82 13.99
C ALA A 148 -9.00 5.63 13.82
N LEU A 149 -9.99 5.49 14.72
CA LEU A 149 -11.21 6.30 14.69
C LEU A 149 -10.94 7.79 14.87
N GLU A 150 -9.89 8.17 15.61
CA GLU A 150 -9.43 9.56 15.70
C GLU A 150 -8.76 10.03 14.40
N ILE A 151 -7.88 9.21 13.81
CA ILE A 151 -7.21 9.52 12.54
C ILE A 151 -8.23 9.73 11.41
N PHE A 152 -9.25 8.89 11.36
CA PHE A 152 -10.29 8.90 10.32
C PHE A 152 -11.58 9.59 10.78
N ALA A 153 -11.52 10.52 11.74
CA ALA A 153 -12.70 11.16 12.33
C ALA A 153 -13.63 11.79 11.28
N ASP A 154 -13.05 12.36 10.22
CA ASP A 154 -13.74 13.04 9.11
C ASP A 154 -14.12 12.08 7.95
N HIS A 155 -13.77 10.80 8.05
CA HIS A 155 -14.00 9.80 7.01
C HIS A 155 -15.01 8.75 7.47
N ALA A 156 -16.30 9.05 7.30
CA ALA A 156 -17.41 8.24 7.82
C ALA A 156 -17.33 6.75 7.43
N TYR A 157 -17.02 6.46 6.16
CA TYR A 157 -16.89 5.08 5.68
C TYR A 157 -15.70 4.35 6.31
N LYS A 158 -14.54 5.01 6.45
CA LYS A 158 -13.37 4.41 7.12
C LYS A 158 -13.67 4.10 8.57
N ARG A 159 -14.40 4.96 9.28
CA ARG A 159 -14.84 4.69 10.65
C ARG A 159 -15.74 3.47 10.75
N GLU A 160 -16.71 3.35 9.85
CA GLU A 160 -17.59 2.18 9.79
C GLU A 160 -16.79 0.89 9.54
N ILE A 161 -15.79 0.94 8.66
CA ILE A 161 -14.88 -0.18 8.41
C ILE A 161 -14.11 -0.55 9.67
N ILE A 162 -13.52 0.42 10.37
CA ILE A 162 -12.77 0.21 11.62
C ILE A 162 -13.67 -0.44 12.68
N GLU A 163 -14.89 0.06 12.86
CA GLU A 163 -15.84 -0.47 13.85
C GLU A 163 -16.22 -1.93 13.53
N LYS A 164 -16.49 -2.25 12.26
CA LYS A 164 -16.80 -3.62 11.80
C LYS A 164 -15.62 -4.58 11.93
N VAL A 165 -14.42 -4.10 11.62
CA VAL A 165 -13.18 -4.86 11.79
C VAL A 165 -12.93 -5.16 13.27
N ALA A 166 -13.04 -4.14 14.13
CA ALA A 166 -12.81 -4.27 15.56
C ALA A 166 -13.85 -5.17 16.26
N SER A 167 -15.09 -5.22 15.77
CA SER A 167 -16.13 -6.11 16.29
C SER A 167 -16.02 -7.56 15.77
N GLY A 168 -15.14 -7.83 14.79
CA GLY A 168 -15.03 -9.13 14.13
C GLY A 168 -16.19 -9.45 13.18
N GLU A 169 -16.96 -8.44 12.79
CA GLU A 169 -18.14 -8.56 11.93
C GLU A 169 -17.85 -8.18 10.46
N ALA A 170 -16.62 -7.74 10.15
CA ALA A 170 -16.22 -7.36 8.80
C ALA A 170 -16.35 -8.53 7.80
N PRO A 171 -17.21 -8.41 6.76
CA PRO A 171 -17.38 -9.45 5.77
C PRO A 171 -16.39 -9.29 4.59
N GLY A 172 -15.88 -10.41 4.08
CA GLY A 172 -15.15 -10.45 2.80
C GLY A 172 -13.90 -9.55 2.79
N GLU A 173 -13.74 -8.76 1.73
CA GLU A 173 -12.58 -7.88 1.50
C GLU A 173 -12.37 -6.84 2.61
N LEU A 174 -13.41 -6.49 3.37
CA LEU A 174 -13.29 -5.59 4.54
C LEU A 174 -12.52 -6.22 5.70
N ALA A 175 -12.48 -7.55 5.77
CA ALA A 175 -11.67 -8.25 6.77
C ALA A 175 -10.18 -8.16 6.45
N ASP A 176 -9.81 -7.93 5.19
CA ASP A 176 -8.40 -7.77 4.80
C ASP A 176 -7.81 -6.42 5.25
N GLU A 177 -8.67 -5.45 5.60
CA GLU A 177 -8.31 -4.19 6.27
C GLU A 177 -8.02 -4.36 7.77
N ALA A 178 -8.32 -5.54 8.34
CA ALA A 178 -8.04 -5.86 9.73
C ALA A 178 -6.55 -6.16 9.96
N GLY A 179 -5.94 -5.45 10.90
CA GLY A 179 -4.64 -5.84 11.45
C GLY A 179 -4.77 -7.02 12.42
N ALA A 180 -3.64 -7.54 12.87
CA ALA A 180 -3.62 -8.60 13.87
C ALA A 180 -4.12 -8.11 15.24
N GLU A 181 -4.83 -8.97 15.98
CA GLU A 181 -5.16 -8.79 17.41
C GLU A 181 -5.79 -7.43 17.79
N GLY A 182 -6.73 -6.93 16.98
CA GLY A 182 -7.47 -5.69 17.27
C GLY A 182 -6.70 -4.40 16.97
N ALA A 183 -5.50 -4.51 16.38
CA ALA A 183 -4.83 -3.41 15.72
C ALA A 183 -5.37 -3.21 14.30
N VAL A 184 -5.24 -2.01 13.78
CA VAL A 184 -5.54 -1.65 12.40
C VAL A 184 -4.26 -1.10 11.77
N SER A 185 -3.94 -1.56 10.56
CA SER A 185 -2.82 -1.02 9.80
C SER A 185 -3.27 0.10 8.87
N TYR A 186 -2.37 1.02 8.62
CA TYR A 186 -2.58 2.12 7.70
C TYR A 186 -1.30 2.42 6.94
N TYR A 187 -1.43 3.14 5.83
CA TYR A 187 -0.33 3.74 5.12
C TYR A 187 -0.47 5.24 5.06
N ARG A 188 0.67 5.94 5.14
CA ARG A 188 0.79 7.35 4.80
C ARG A 188 1.66 7.48 3.56
N ASN A 189 1.30 8.43 2.70
CA ASN A 189 2.21 8.91 1.67
C ASN A 189 2.11 10.43 1.59
N GLY A 190 3.23 11.08 1.92
CA GLY A 190 3.25 12.50 2.25
C GLY A 190 2.59 12.81 3.59
N ASP A 191 2.59 14.09 3.95
CA ASP A 191 2.12 14.54 5.27
C ASP A 191 0.57 14.62 5.36
N ASP A 192 -0.10 14.72 4.22
CA ASP A 192 -1.51 15.09 4.13
C ASP A 192 -2.46 13.92 3.78
N PHE A 193 -1.94 12.69 3.67
CA PHE A 193 -2.76 11.53 3.29
C PHE A 193 -2.45 10.29 4.12
N VAL A 194 -3.53 9.63 4.54
CA VAL A 194 -3.51 8.37 5.27
C VAL A 194 -4.67 7.50 4.80
N ASP A 195 -4.42 6.20 4.66
CA ASP A 195 -5.44 5.22 4.28
C ASP A 195 -5.34 3.96 5.12
N LEU A 196 -6.49 3.36 5.43
CA LEU A 196 -6.57 2.01 5.98
C LEU A 196 -6.17 1.04 4.88
N CYS A 197 -5.14 0.25 5.16
CA CYS A 197 -4.60 -0.69 4.22
C CYS A 197 -3.63 -1.64 4.93
N ARG A 198 -3.65 -2.91 4.55
CA ARG A 198 -2.69 -3.92 4.98
C ARG A 198 -1.38 -3.88 4.18
N GLY A 199 -1.47 -3.47 2.91
CA GLY A 199 -0.41 -3.49 1.93
C GLY A 199 -0.14 -4.89 1.35
N PRO A 200 1.04 -5.10 0.74
CA PRO A 200 2.15 -4.16 0.66
C PRO A 200 1.91 -3.02 -0.33
N HIS A 201 2.74 -1.97 -0.21
CA HIS A 201 2.87 -0.92 -1.22
C HIS A 201 4.27 -0.92 -1.85
N VAL A 202 4.40 -0.30 -3.02
CA VAL A 202 5.72 0.03 -3.57
C VAL A 202 6.48 0.95 -2.60
N PRO A 203 7.83 1.02 -2.65
CA PRO A 203 8.60 1.83 -1.70
C PRO A 203 8.25 3.32 -1.67
N SER A 204 7.87 3.89 -2.81
CA SER A 204 7.52 5.30 -2.93
C SER A 204 6.63 5.56 -4.15
N THR A 205 5.91 6.67 -4.16
CA THR A 205 5.04 7.06 -5.29
C THR A 205 5.82 7.21 -6.60
N GLY A 206 7.11 7.57 -6.55
CA GLY A 206 7.98 7.67 -7.73
C GLY A 206 8.30 6.32 -8.38
N ARG A 207 7.99 5.20 -7.71
CA ARG A 207 8.10 3.85 -8.28
C ARG A 207 6.93 3.51 -9.21
N LEU A 208 5.88 4.32 -9.21
CA LEU A 208 4.73 4.13 -10.07
C LEU A 208 5.07 4.57 -11.50
N GLY A 209 4.74 3.69 -12.45
CA GLY A 209 4.97 3.92 -13.87
C GLY A 209 3.78 4.59 -14.54
N HIS A 210 3.39 4.04 -15.70
CA HIS A 210 2.26 4.54 -16.46
C HIS A 210 0.92 4.11 -15.84
N PHE A 211 0.00 5.06 -15.74
CA PHE A 211 -1.40 4.82 -15.42
C PHE A 211 -2.30 5.67 -16.34
N ALA A 212 -3.57 5.32 -16.39
CA ALA A 212 -4.61 6.10 -17.05
C ALA A 212 -5.93 5.93 -16.29
N LEU A 213 -6.62 7.03 -16.00
CA LEU A 213 -7.96 6.98 -15.41
C LEU A 213 -9.00 6.59 -16.47
N GLN A 214 -9.97 5.79 -16.04
CA GLN A 214 -11.10 5.32 -16.86
C GLN A 214 -12.41 5.76 -16.19
N LYS A 215 -13.53 5.51 -16.89
CA LYS A 215 -14.89 5.74 -16.38
C LYS A 215 -15.53 4.44 -15.92
#